data_AF-A0AA36AM94-F1
#
_entry.id   AF-A0AA36AM94-F1
#
_cell.length_a   1.000
_cell.length_b   1.000
_cell.length_c   1.000
_cell.angle_alpha   90.00
_cell.angle_beta   90.00
_cell.angle_gamma   90.00
#
_symmetry.space_group_name_H-M   'P 1'
#
loop_
_entity.id
_entity.type
_entity.pdbx_description
1 polymer ?
#
loop_
_entity_poly.entity_id
_entity_poly.type
_entity_poly.pdbx_seq_one_letter_code
_entity_poly.pdbx_strand_id
1 'polypeptide(L)'
;MEDDDKTSLWIKKISYVSPIARPLASRKLTKRINKVVKKASKTKSLRKGVREVQKFIRRGEKGLVILAGDISPIDIYSHIPIMCEDNQISYCYVPSKDDLGAACGTIRPVSLPYVHINIDLKTTFLRVSGDILEDILHIKE
;
A
#
# COMPACT_ATOMS: atom_id res chain seq x y z
N MET A 1 -24.79 15.91 -0.20
CA MET A 1 -25.41 14.57 -0.12
C MET A 1 -24.46 13.46 -0.57
N GLU A 2 -24.00 13.36 -1.82
CA GLU A 2 -23.09 12.24 -2.20
C GLU A 2 -21.69 12.25 -1.55
N ASP A 3 -21.16 13.41 -1.18
CA ASP A 3 -19.83 13.50 -0.56
C ASP A 3 -19.83 13.20 0.94
N ASP A 4 -20.98 13.34 1.60
CA ASP A 4 -21.17 13.05 3.02
C ASP A 4 -21.11 11.53 3.26
N ASP A 5 -21.77 10.74 2.41
CA ASP A 5 -21.79 9.27 2.50
C ASP A 5 -20.40 8.65 2.30
N LYS A 6 -19.63 9.15 1.33
CA LYS A 6 -18.28 8.64 1.05
C LYS A 6 -17.30 8.99 2.18
N THR A 7 -17.58 10.05 2.93
CA THR A 7 -16.77 10.45 4.10
C THR A 7 -17.07 9.54 5.28
N SER A 8 -18.35 9.24 5.53
CA SER A 8 -18.78 8.25 6.53
C SER A 8 -18.21 6.85 6.28
N LEU A 9 -18.21 6.39 5.03
CA LEU A 9 -17.60 5.12 4.62
C LEU A 9 -16.09 5.07 4.86
N TRP A 10 -15.39 6.19 4.61
CA TRP A 10 -13.95 6.30 4.84
C TRP A 10 -13.60 6.22 6.33
N ILE A 11 -14.35 6.95 7.17
CA ILE A 11 -14.19 6.91 8.63
C ILE A 11 -14.42 5.49 9.16
N LYS A 12 -15.46 4.82 8.67
CA LYS A 12 -15.74 3.43 9.02
C LYS A 12 -14.62 2.47 8.59
N LYS A 13 -13.99 2.69 7.42
CA LYS A 13 -12.82 1.89 7.02
C LYS A 13 -11.64 2.12 7.97
N ILE A 14 -11.38 3.37 8.37
CA ILE A 14 -10.32 3.69 9.34
C ILE A 14 -10.56 3.04 10.71
N SER A 15 -11.81 2.92 11.17
CA SER A 15 -12.07 2.30 12.48
C SER A 15 -11.70 0.81 12.55
N TYR A 16 -11.59 0.12 11.41
CA TYR A 16 -11.15 -1.28 11.35
C TYR A 16 -9.63 -1.42 11.17
N VAL A 17 -8.91 -0.31 11.03
CA VAL A 17 -7.46 -0.33 10.82
C VAL A 17 -6.74 -0.61 12.13
N SER A 18 -5.74 -1.49 12.07
CA SER A 18 -4.87 -1.80 13.20
C SER A 18 -4.05 -0.57 13.65
N PRO A 19 -3.85 -0.35 14.96
CA PRO A 19 -3.04 0.77 15.46
C PRO A 19 -1.60 0.83 14.93
N ILE A 20 -1.06 -0.31 14.46
CA ILE A 20 0.30 -0.38 13.92
C ILE A 20 0.42 0.12 12.48
N ALA A 21 -0.70 0.36 11.80
CA ALA A 21 -0.75 0.71 10.38
C ALA A 21 -0.33 2.17 10.14
N ARG A 22 0.93 2.47 10.45
CA ARG A 22 1.56 3.79 10.26
C ARG A 22 2.76 3.65 9.32
N PRO A 23 2.89 4.51 8.30
CA PRO A 23 2.03 5.64 7.91
C PRO A 23 0.77 5.20 7.14
N LEU A 24 -0.40 5.74 7.51
CA LEU A 24 -1.67 5.49 6.82
C LEU A 24 -1.88 6.54 5.71
N ALA A 25 -2.08 6.08 4.48
CA ALA A 25 -2.31 6.95 3.34
C ALA A 25 -3.63 7.73 3.46
N SER A 26 -3.58 9.03 3.17
CA SER A 26 -4.77 9.88 3.08
C SER A 26 -5.73 9.41 1.98
N ARG A 27 -7.02 9.78 2.06
CA ARG A 27 -8.05 9.40 1.06
C ARG A 27 -7.66 9.77 -0.38
N LYS A 28 -6.96 10.90 -0.56
CA LYS A 28 -6.47 11.34 -1.88
C LYS A 28 -5.32 10.43 -2.34
N LEU A 29 -4.39 10.12 -1.45
CA LEU A 29 -3.24 9.26 -1.73
C LEU A 29 -3.66 7.81 -2.01
N THR A 30 -4.59 7.23 -1.24
CA THR A 30 -5.13 5.88 -1.47
C THR A 30 -5.73 5.73 -2.86
N LYS A 31 -6.49 6.73 -3.35
CA LYS A 31 -7.01 6.72 -4.72
C LYS A 31 -5.89 6.69 -5.77
N ARG A 32 -4.80 7.41 -5.54
CA ARG A 32 -3.63 7.44 -6.43
C ARG A 32 -2.89 6.10 -6.39
N ILE A 33 -2.64 5.55 -5.20
CA ILE A 33 -2.03 4.23 -5.00
C ILE A 33 -2.83 3.16 -5.75
N ASN A 34 -4.16 3.11 -5.58
CA ASN A 34 -5.01 2.14 -6.26
C ASN A 34 -4.94 2.26 -7.80
N LYS A 35 -4.79 3.47 -8.35
CA LYS A 35 -4.54 3.66 -9.80
C LYS A 35 -3.18 3.11 -10.23
N VAL A 36 -2.14 3.30 -9.42
CA VAL A 36 -0.80 2.75 -9.68
C VAL A 36 -0.83 1.22 -9.65
N VAL A 37 -1.43 0.63 -8.62
CA VAL A 37 -1.59 -0.82 -8.50
C VAL A 37 -2.34 -1.39 -9.70
N LYS A 38 -3.42 -0.73 -10.14
CA LYS A 38 -4.19 -1.15 -11.32
C LYS A 38 -3.36 -1.11 -12.60
N LYS A 39 -2.49 -0.12 -12.77
CA LYS A 39 -1.54 -0.06 -13.89
C LYS A 39 -0.48 -1.17 -13.77
N ALA A 40 0.12 -1.33 -12.59
CA ALA A 40 1.13 -2.36 -12.32
C ALA A 40 0.60 -3.79 -12.54
N SER A 41 -0.67 -4.03 -12.22
CA SER A 41 -1.35 -5.29 -12.50
C SER A 41 -1.44 -5.58 -14.00
N LYS A 42 -1.65 -4.57 -14.85
CA LYS A 42 -1.68 -4.74 -16.31
C LYS A 42 -0.28 -5.04 -16.87
N THR A 43 0.75 -4.39 -16.34
CA THR A 43 2.15 -4.57 -16.77
C THR A 43 2.82 -5.80 -16.12
N LYS A 44 2.08 -6.67 -15.42
CA LYS A 44 2.60 -7.85 -14.68
C LYS A 44 3.77 -7.52 -13.72
N SER A 45 3.87 -6.27 -13.28
CA SER A 45 4.93 -5.77 -12.37
C SER A 45 4.48 -5.81 -10.90
N LEU A 46 3.38 -6.50 -10.62
CA LEU A 46 2.78 -6.66 -9.30
C LEU A 46 3.10 -8.05 -8.76
N ARG A 47 3.58 -8.11 -7.52
CA ARG A 47 3.80 -9.34 -6.76
C ARG A 47 2.85 -9.38 -5.57
N LYS A 48 2.34 -10.56 -5.26
CA LYS A 48 1.22 -10.71 -4.32
C LYS A 48 1.59 -11.74 -3.27
N GLY A 49 1.42 -11.37 -2.01
CA GLY A 49 1.56 -12.29 -0.89
C GLY A 49 2.94 -12.22 -0.23
N VAL A 50 2.93 -12.51 1.07
CA VAL A 50 4.05 -12.25 1.98
C VAL A 50 5.34 -12.93 1.55
N ARG A 51 5.27 -14.22 1.16
CA ARG A 51 6.45 -15.00 0.76
C ARG A 51 7.12 -14.47 -0.51
N GLU A 52 6.32 -14.04 -1.50
CA GLU A 52 6.87 -13.43 -2.71
C GLU A 52 7.54 -12.11 -2.38
N VAL A 53 6.85 -11.24 -1.65
CA VAL A 53 7.38 -9.90 -1.32
C VAL A 53 8.68 -10.00 -0.53
N GLN A 54 8.77 -10.90 0.46
CA GLN A 54 10.02 -11.15 1.18
C GLN A 54 11.17 -11.57 0.25
N LYS A 55 10.89 -12.39 -0.77
CA LYS A 55 11.91 -12.81 -1.74
C LYS A 55 12.44 -11.63 -2.56
N PHE A 56 11.57 -10.71 -2.95
CA PHE A 56 11.97 -9.50 -3.69
C PHE A 56 12.72 -8.49 -2.83
N ILE A 57 12.29 -8.29 -1.59
CA ILE A 57 13.01 -7.46 -0.61
C ILE A 57 14.43 -7.99 -0.41
N ARG A 58 14.58 -9.31 -0.19
CA ARG A 58 15.90 -9.96 -0.03
C ARG A 58 16.78 -9.90 -1.27
N ARG A 59 16.20 -9.75 -2.47
CA ARG A 59 16.95 -9.57 -3.72
C ARG A 59 17.48 -8.15 -3.89
N GLY A 60 17.11 -7.22 -3.01
CA GLY A 60 17.50 -5.82 -3.11
C GLY A 60 16.80 -5.07 -4.25
N GLU A 61 15.70 -5.61 -4.77
CA GLU A 61 14.90 -4.90 -5.77
C GLU A 61 14.21 -3.70 -5.12
N LYS A 62 14.23 -2.55 -5.81
CA LYS A 62 13.55 -1.34 -5.36
C LYS A 62 12.09 -1.35 -5.82
N GLY A 63 11.19 -0.92 -4.94
CA GLY A 63 9.74 -1.04 -5.14
C GLY A 63 8.93 -0.21 -4.17
N LEU A 64 7.60 -0.38 -4.27
CA LEU A 64 6.64 0.08 -3.27
C LEU A 64 5.98 -1.13 -2.61
N VAL A 65 6.00 -1.16 -1.27
CA VAL A 65 5.17 -2.09 -0.50
C VAL A 65 3.90 -1.39 -0.07
N ILE A 66 2.75 -2.00 -0.33
CA ILE A 66 1.46 -1.48 0.11
C ILE A 66 0.89 -2.49 1.10
N LEU A 67 0.37 -2.00 2.23
CA LEU A 67 -0.09 -2.82 3.33
C LEU A 67 -1.54 -2.51 3.64
N ALA A 68 -2.38 -3.53 3.75
CA ALA A 68 -3.77 -3.37 4.14
C ALA A 68 -3.90 -3.31 5.68
N GLY A 69 -4.40 -2.21 6.22
CA GLY A 69 -4.52 -1.98 7.66
C GLY A 69 -5.64 -2.77 8.37
N ASP A 70 -6.60 -3.33 7.63
CA ASP A 70 -7.77 -4.08 8.12
C ASP A 70 -7.56 -5.61 8.13
N ILE A 71 -6.31 -6.03 8.19
CA ILE A 71 -5.94 -7.45 8.21
C ILE A 71 -5.87 -7.95 9.65
N SER A 72 -6.56 -9.07 9.87
CA SER A 72 -6.48 -9.85 11.09
C SER A 72 -6.19 -11.31 10.71
N PRO A 73 -5.20 -11.98 11.31
CA PRO A 73 -4.25 -11.46 12.31
C PRO A 73 -3.15 -10.57 11.70
N ILE A 74 -2.66 -9.61 12.49
CA ILE A 74 -1.65 -8.64 12.07
C ILE A 74 -0.24 -9.26 11.93
N ASP A 75 -0.01 -10.37 12.64
CA ASP A 75 1.24 -11.13 12.67
C ASP A 75 1.67 -11.66 11.31
N ILE A 76 0.75 -11.72 10.35
CA ILE A 76 1.02 -12.22 8.99
C ILE A 76 2.10 -11.39 8.29
N TYR A 77 2.17 -10.07 8.55
CA TYR A 77 3.11 -9.18 7.88
C TYR A 77 3.76 -8.15 8.78
N SER A 78 3.60 -8.24 10.11
CA SER A 78 4.16 -7.29 11.08
C SER A 78 5.67 -7.09 10.96
N HIS A 79 6.40 -8.10 10.47
CA HIS A 79 7.84 -8.05 10.20
C HIS A 79 8.22 -7.37 8.86
N ILE A 80 7.28 -7.19 7.93
CA ILE A 80 7.57 -6.65 6.60
C ILE A 80 7.98 -5.16 6.63
N PRO A 81 7.31 -4.26 7.38
CA PRO A 81 7.74 -2.87 7.47
C PRO A 81 9.20 -2.73 7.91
N ILE A 82 9.61 -3.50 8.93
CA ILE A 82 11.00 -3.53 9.42
C ILE A 82 11.97 -3.96 8.30
N MET A 83 11.63 -5.02 7.56
CA MET A 83 12.42 -5.44 6.40
C MET A 83 12.48 -4.36 5.31
N CYS A 84 11.44 -3.53 5.15
CA CYS A 84 11.41 -2.45 4.18
C CYS A 84 12.35 -1.31 4.60
N GLU A 85 12.38 -0.97 5.90
CA GLU A 85 13.29 0.03 6.46
C GLU A 85 14.76 -0.38 6.26
N ASP A 86 15.12 -1.62 6.61
CA ASP A 86 16.49 -2.15 6.45
C ASP A 86 16.99 -2.08 5.00
N ASN A 87 16.10 -2.28 4.03
CA ASN A 87 16.43 -2.29 2.61
C ASN A 87 16.16 -0.95 1.89
N GLN A 88 15.76 0.08 2.65
CA GLN A 88 15.36 1.40 2.13
C GLN A 88 14.33 1.28 0.98
N ILE A 89 13.26 0.55 1.25
CA ILE A 89 12.11 0.35 0.36
C ILE A 89 10.94 1.14 0.94
N SER A 90 10.32 1.99 0.12
CA SER A 90 9.15 2.76 0.54
C SER A 90 7.96 1.83 0.79
N TYR A 91 7.22 2.08 1.87
CA TYR A 91 5.99 1.37 2.19
C TYR A 91 4.87 2.33 2.63
N CYS A 92 3.62 1.90 2.49
CA CYS A 92 2.46 2.67 2.94
C CYS A 92 1.30 1.76 3.34
N TYR A 93 0.49 2.21 4.30
CA TYR A 93 -0.74 1.52 4.67
C TYR A 93 -1.95 2.12 3.95
N VAL A 94 -2.89 1.26 3.58
CA VAL A 94 -4.21 1.64 3.09
C VAL A 94 -5.27 0.97 3.96
N PRO A 95 -6.44 1.57 4.14
CA PRO A 95 -7.37 1.11 5.16
C PRO A 95 -8.16 -0.15 4.79
N SER A 96 -8.16 -0.60 3.53
CA SER A 96 -8.98 -1.74 3.08
C SER A 96 -8.23 -2.69 2.16
N LYS A 97 -8.24 -3.98 2.52
CA LYS A 97 -7.72 -5.10 1.72
C LYS A 97 -8.57 -5.43 0.49
N ASP A 98 -9.87 -5.17 0.56
CA ASP A 98 -10.82 -5.45 -0.52
C ASP A 98 -10.62 -4.46 -1.67
N ASP A 99 -10.46 -3.17 -1.33
CA ASP A 99 -10.13 -2.12 -2.31
C ASP A 99 -8.80 -2.44 -3.02
N LEU A 100 -7.81 -2.97 -2.29
CA LEU A 100 -6.55 -3.42 -2.87
C LEU A 100 -6.72 -4.63 -3.77
N GLY A 101 -7.49 -5.64 -3.36
CA GLY A 101 -7.80 -6.80 -4.18
C GLY A 101 -8.41 -6.40 -5.52
N ALA A 102 -9.40 -5.51 -5.48
CA ALA A 102 -10.03 -4.94 -6.67
C ALA A 102 -9.01 -4.18 -7.55
N ALA A 103 -8.10 -3.40 -6.96
CA ALA A 103 -7.04 -2.71 -7.69
C ALA A 103 -6.04 -3.68 -8.33
N CYS A 104 -5.77 -4.81 -7.68
CA CYS A 104 -4.92 -5.90 -8.18
C CYS A 104 -5.59 -6.78 -9.25
N GLY A 105 -6.86 -6.51 -9.59
CA GLY A 105 -7.64 -7.30 -10.54
C GLY A 105 -8.02 -8.69 -10.00
N THR A 106 -8.06 -8.88 -8.69
CA THR A 106 -8.42 -10.16 -8.06
C THR A 106 -9.70 -10.02 -7.24
N ILE A 107 -10.57 -11.04 -7.32
CA ILE A 107 -11.77 -11.14 -6.47
C ILE A 107 -11.37 -11.39 -5.01
N ARG A 108 -10.22 -12.03 -4.79
CA ARG A 108 -9.71 -12.31 -3.45
C ARG A 108 -9.07 -11.05 -2.84
N PRO A 109 -9.25 -10.82 -1.53
CA PRO A 109 -8.59 -9.73 -0.83
C PRO A 109 -7.07 -9.91 -0.87
N VAL A 110 -6.36 -8.79 -0.99
CA VAL A 110 -4.89 -8.79 -1.04
C VAL A 110 -4.40 -8.00 0.16
N SER A 111 -3.65 -8.67 1.03
CA SER A 111 -3.08 -8.05 2.23
C SER A 111 -1.86 -7.18 1.93
N LEU A 112 -0.99 -7.66 1.04
CA LEU A 112 0.31 -7.05 0.80
C LEU A 112 0.74 -7.21 -0.66
N PRO A 113 0.39 -6.26 -1.54
CA PRO A 113 0.99 -6.16 -2.85
C PRO A 113 2.34 -5.43 -2.83
N TYR A 114 3.29 -5.95 -3.59
CA TYR A 114 4.55 -5.28 -3.92
C TYR A 114 4.52 -4.83 -5.38
N VAL A 115 4.78 -3.55 -5.61
CA VAL A 115 4.89 -2.97 -6.94
C VAL A 115 6.36 -2.80 -7.28
N HIS A 116 6.83 -3.54 -8.28
CA HIS A 116 8.16 -3.38 -8.83
C HIS A 116 8.22 -2.10 -9.69
N ILE A 117 9.31 -1.32 -9.56
CA ILE A 117 9.49 -0.09 -10.34
C ILE A 117 9.80 -0.46 -11.79
N ASN A 118 8.84 -0.24 -12.68
CA ASN A 118 9.03 -0.32 -14.12
C ASN A 118 9.20 1.08 -14.72
N ILE A 119 9.79 1.20 -15.91
CA ILE A 119 10.10 2.46 -16.60
C ILE A 119 8.84 3.33 -16.75
N ASP A 120 7.72 2.75 -17.16
CA ASP A 120 6.43 3.46 -17.31
C ASP A 120 5.81 3.94 -15.99
N LEU A 121 6.12 3.24 -14.89
CA LEU A 121 5.56 3.53 -13.58
C LEU A 121 6.45 4.46 -12.77
N LYS A 122 7.72 4.64 -13.18
CA LYS A 122 8.75 5.37 -12.44
C LYS A 122 8.32 6.81 -12.13
N THR A 123 7.74 7.53 -13.09
CA THR A 123 7.25 8.91 -12.88
C THR A 123 6.12 8.99 -11.86
N THR A 124 5.17 8.04 -11.91
CA THR A 124 4.04 8.06 -10.96
C THR A 124 4.48 7.58 -9.58
N PHE A 125 5.40 6.61 -9.53
CA PHE A 125 6.01 6.09 -8.31
C PHE A 125 6.81 7.18 -7.58
N LEU A 126 7.63 7.96 -8.28
CA LEU A 126 8.38 9.06 -7.65
C LEU A 126 7.45 10.08 -7.01
N ARG A 127 6.34 10.42 -7.70
CA ARG A 127 5.34 11.34 -7.15
C ARG A 127 4.67 10.78 -5.90
N VAL A 128 4.19 9.53 -5.96
CA VAL A 128 3.58 8.84 -4.81
C VAL A 128 4.56 8.66 -3.66
N SER A 129 5.83 8.36 -3.95
CA SER A 129 6.87 8.24 -2.92
C SER A 129 7.16 9.59 -2.26
N GLY A 130 7.15 10.68 -3.03
CA GLY A 130 7.22 12.04 -2.49
C GLY A 130 6.05 12.34 -1.55
N ASP A 131 4.82 12.08 -1.99
CA ASP A 131 3.64 12.31 -1.14
C ASP A 131 3.66 11.44 0.12
N ILE A 132 4.16 10.19 0.04
CA ILE A 132 4.31 9.30 1.20
C ILE A 132 5.36 9.86 2.17
N LEU A 133 6.48 10.36 1.67
CA LEU A 133 7.52 10.96 2.51
C LEU A 133 7.04 12.24 3.19
N GLU A 134 6.24 13.06 2.50
CA GLU A 134 5.57 14.23 3.09
C GLU A 134 4.58 13.81 4.18
N ASP A 135 3.70 12.83 3.91
CA ASP A 135 2.76 12.30 4.90
C ASP A 135 3.52 11.69 6.12
N ILE A 136 4.66 11.02 5.90
CA ILE A 136 5.52 10.49 6.99
C ILE A 136 6.13 11.63 7.81
N LEU A 137 6.65 12.68 7.16
CA LEU A 137 7.22 13.84 7.86
C LEU A 137 6.16 14.54 8.71
N HIS A 138 4.95 14.72 8.17
CA HIS A 138 3.84 15.38 8.87
C HIS A 138 3.30 14.57 10.05
N ILE A 139 3.55 13.26 10.11
CA ILE A 139 3.20 12.39 11.24
C ILE A 139 4.25 12.43 12.37
N LYS A 140 5.47 12.92 12.09
CA LYS A 140 6.55 13.06 13.07
C LYS A 140 6.59 14.41 13.81
N GLU A 141 5.81 15.40 13.36
CA GLU A 141 5.50 16.66 14.08
C GLU A 141 4.26 16.50 14.97
#